data_AF-A0A182ZZY6-F1
#
_entry.id   AF-A0A182ZZY6-F1
#
_cell.length_a   1.000
_cell.length_b   1.000
_cell.length_c   1.000
_cell.angle_alpha   90.00
_cell.angle_beta   90.00
_cell.angle_gamma   90.00
#
_symmetry.space_group_name_H-M   'P 1'
#
loop_
_entity.id
_entity.type
_entity.pdbx_description
1 polymer ?
#
loop_
_entity_poly.entity_id
_entity_poly.type
_entity_poly.pdbx_seq_one_letter_code
_entity_poly.pdbx_strand_id
1 'polypeptide(L)'
;MAVNRTISIACQIAKGMGYLHAKGIVHRDLKTRNIFVEANSRVVIGDFGVFNFVRLCKKAKWGNYLNVPPSWLCYIAPEIIQALNLNYAFVTTASELPLTPSSDVFAFGTVWYELLTNEFPFKGSPAEAVIYLSGRGIKQNLRIPGPKDFKEILTQCWAYSPTRRPEFTTVVRLLDRLPKLHRSPSYPAKPTSCINSVSHDSLLV
;
A
#
# COMPACT_ATOMS: atom_id res chain seq x y z
N MET A 1 -5.34 -7.69 9.93
CA MET A 1 -3.93 -7.89 10.37
C MET A 1 -3.67 -7.06 11.62
N ALA A 2 -2.75 -7.46 12.52
CA ALA A 2 -2.40 -6.63 13.68
C ALA A 2 -1.71 -5.32 13.24
N VAL A 3 -2.07 -4.19 13.84
CA VAL A 3 -1.58 -2.85 13.41
C VAL A 3 -0.06 -2.76 13.36
N ASN A 4 0.64 -3.29 14.37
CA ASN A 4 2.11 -3.30 14.38
C ASN A 4 2.70 -4.12 13.23
N ARG A 5 2.03 -5.21 12.82
CA ARG A 5 2.45 -6.03 11.68
C ARG A 5 2.23 -5.27 10.37
N THR A 6 1.10 -4.57 10.23
CA THR A 6 0.82 -3.69 9.09
C THR A 6 1.88 -2.59 8.94
N ILE A 7 2.21 -1.88 10.04
CA ILE A 7 3.26 -0.84 10.03
C ILE A 7 4.62 -1.45 9.68
N SER A 8 4.96 -2.61 10.26
CA SER A 8 6.23 -3.31 9.98
C SER A 8 6.35 -3.69 8.49
N ILE A 9 5.31 -4.26 7.90
CA ILE A 9 5.29 -4.62 6.47
C ILE A 9 5.43 -3.37 5.61
N ALA A 10 4.66 -2.32 5.88
CA ALA A 10 4.73 -1.05 5.15
C ALA A 10 6.14 -0.42 5.21
N CYS A 11 6.78 -0.46 6.38
CA CYS A 11 8.12 0.06 6.57
C CYS A 11 9.17 -0.75 5.78
N GLN A 12 9.06 -2.08 5.75
CA GLN A 12 9.94 -2.92 4.92
C GLN A 12 9.78 -2.64 3.43
N ILE A 13 8.54 -2.48 2.94
CA ILE A 13 8.26 -2.13 1.54
C ILE A 13 8.87 -0.76 1.22
N ALA A 14 8.62 0.26 2.06
CA ALA A 14 9.14 1.61 1.84
C ALA A 14 10.69 1.64 1.84
N LYS A 15 11.35 0.87 2.71
CA LYS A 15 12.81 0.71 2.72
C LYS A 15 13.32 0.06 1.43
N GLY A 16 12.70 -1.03 0.98
CA GLY A 16 13.05 -1.70 -0.27
C GLY A 16 12.89 -0.80 -1.49
N MET A 17 11.78 -0.06 -1.58
CA MET A 17 11.54 0.90 -2.65
C MET A 17 12.54 2.07 -2.62
N GLY A 18 12.85 2.59 -1.42
CA GLY A 18 13.88 3.62 -1.27
C GLY A 18 15.26 3.15 -1.75
N TYR A 19 15.61 1.88 -1.52
CA TYR A 19 16.83 1.29 -2.05
C TYR A 19 16.82 1.22 -3.59
N LEU A 20 15.72 0.77 -4.20
CA LEU A 20 15.60 0.74 -5.67
C LEU A 20 15.77 2.14 -6.28
N HIS A 21 15.10 3.14 -5.70
CA HIS A 21 15.18 4.53 -6.17
C HIS A 21 16.59 5.10 -6.03
N ALA A 22 17.28 4.82 -4.91
CA ALA A 22 18.68 5.21 -4.72
C ALA A 22 19.63 4.56 -5.75
N LYS A 23 19.24 3.43 -6.35
CA LYS A 23 19.95 2.77 -7.46
C LYS A 23 19.47 3.23 -8.84
N GLY A 24 18.59 4.21 -8.92
CA GLY A 24 18.03 4.71 -10.18
C GLY A 24 17.00 3.77 -10.82
N ILE A 25 16.48 2.79 -10.08
CA ILE A 25 15.50 1.81 -10.56
C ILE A 25 14.10 2.25 -10.12
N VAL A 26 13.24 2.56 -11.08
CA VAL A 26 11.80 2.76 -10.86
C VAL A 26 11.10 1.41 -10.98
N HIS A 27 10.23 1.06 -10.03
CA HIS A 27 9.55 -0.24 -10.04
C HIS A 27 8.50 -0.33 -11.14
N ARG A 28 7.69 0.72 -11.33
CA ARG A 28 6.66 0.87 -12.39
C ARG A 28 5.42 0.00 -12.27
N ASP A 29 5.41 -0.98 -11.37
CA ASP A 29 4.29 -1.92 -11.16
C ASP A 29 4.21 -2.36 -9.69
N LEU A 30 4.41 -1.42 -8.77
CA LEU A 30 4.30 -1.71 -7.34
C LEU A 30 2.83 -1.99 -7.01
N LYS A 31 2.53 -3.21 -6.54
CA LYS A 31 1.19 -3.62 -6.11
C LYS A 31 1.27 -4.77 -5.11
N THR A 32 0.19 -5.02 -4.38
CA THR A 32 0.16 -6.08 -3.35
C THR A 32 0.48 -7.48 -3.90
N ARG A 33 0.17 -7.77 -5.18
CA ARG A 33 0.57 -9.03 -5.84
C ARG A 33 2.06 -9.22 -6.03
N ASN A 34 2.84 -8.13 -6.07
CA ASN A 34 4.28 -8.15 -6.28
C ASN A 34 5.05 -8.03 -4.94
N ILE A 35 4.33 -8.15 -3.81
CA ILE A 35 4.87 -8.07 -2.46
C ILE A 35 4.69 -9.43 -1.78
N PHE A 36 5.80 -10.07 -1.45
CA PHE A 36 5.82 -11.39 -0.82
C PHE A 36 6.13 -11.25 0.67
N VAL A 37 5.31 -11.86 1.51
CA VAL A 37 5.50 -11.87 2.97
C VAL A 37 5.78 -13.30 3.41
N GLU A 38 7.00 -13.54 3.86
CA GLU A 38 7.44 -14.85 4.34
C GLU A 38 6.97 -15.15 5.77
N ALA A 39 7.07 -16.43 6.17
CA ALA A 39 6.67 -16.90 7.50
C ALA A 39 7.43 -16.20 8.64
N ASN A 40 8.69 -15.83 8.41
CA ASN A 40 9.53 -15.05 9.31
C ASN A 40 9.21 -13.54 9.32
N SER A 41 8.10 -13.11 8.70
CA SER A 41 7.71 -11.71 8.53
C SER A 41 8.68 -10.85 7.71
N ARG A 42 9.56 -11.48 6.91
CA ARG A 42 10.37 -10.80 5.90
C ARG A 42 9.50 -10.43 4.70
N VAL A 43 9.65 -9.21 4.22
CA VAL A 43 8.98 -8.72 3.01
C VAL A 43 9.97 -8.64 1.86
N VAL A 44 9.58 -9.19 0.71
CA VAL A 44 10.36 -9.17 -0.53
C VAL A 44 9.53 -8.52 -1.63
N ILE A 45 10.15 -7.59 -2.37
CA ILE A 45 9.54 -6.89 -3.51
C ILE A 45 9.99 -7.60 -4.80
N GLY A 46 9.05 -8.07 -5.61
CA GLY A 46 9.31 -8.74 -6.89
C GLY A 46 8.91 -7.89 -8.10
N ASP A 47 9.22 -8.40 -9.30
CA ASP A 47 8.79 -7.85 -10.60
C ASP A 47 9.06 -6.35 -10.83
N PHE A 48 10.09 -5.79 -10.20
CA PHE A 48 10.50 -4.40 -10.41
C PHE A 48 11.24 -4.21 -11.74
N GLY A 49 10.99 -3.09 -12.42
CA GLY A 49 11.73 -2.69 -13.63
C GLY A 49 11.42 -3.48 -14.91
N VAL A 50 10.73 -4.61 -14.82
CA VAL A 50 10.32 -5.45 -15.97
C VAL A 50 9.01 -5.00 -16.61
N PHE A 51 8.25 -4.15 -15.93
CA PHE A 51 6.93 -3.77 -16.41
C PHE A 51 6.98 -2.79 -17.59
N ASN A 52 6.24 -3.13 -18.65
CA ASN A 52 6.07 -2.32 -19.85
C ASN A 52 4.58 -2.08 -20.12
N PHE A 53 4.15 -0.84 -19.93
CA PHE A 53 2.75 -0.41 -20.08
C PHE A 53 2.23 -0.58 -21.51
N VAL A 54 3.10 -0.57 -22.53
CA VAL A 54 2.73 -0.82 -23.94
C VAL A 54 2.07 -2.18 -24.12
N ARG A 55 2.37 -3.16 -23.26
CA ARG A 55 1.73 -4.49 -23.31
C ARG A 55 0.22 -4.45 -23.04
N LEU A 56 -0.28 -3.38 -22.40
CA LEU A 56 -1.70 -3.19 -22.12
C LEU A 56 -2.44 -2.51 -23.28
N CYS A 57 -1.72 -1.80 -24.15
CA CYS A 57 -2.27 -1.19 -25.34
C CYS A 57 -2.57 -2.28 -26.37
N LYS A 58 -3.84 -2.43 -26.75
CA LYS A 58 -4.28 -3.37 -27.78
C LYS A 58 -4.78 -2.58 -29.00
N LYS A 59 -4.35 -3.02 -30.18
CA LYS A 59 -4.87 -2.51 -31.45
C LYS A 59 -6.17 -3.24 -31.79
N ALA A 60 -7.22 -2.50 -32.14
CA ALA A 60 -8.45 -3.07 -32.69
C ALA A 60 -8.81 -2.38 -34.01
N LYS A 61 -9.72 -3.00 -34.78
CA LYS A 61 -10.26 -2.44 -36.03
C LYS A 61 -10.99 -1.11 -35.82
N TRP A 62 -11.49 -0.84 -34.62
CA TRP A 62 -12.28 0.34 -34.25
C TRP A 62 -11.56 1.20 -33.19
N GLY A 63 -10.24 1.35 -33.35
CA GLY A 63 -9.40 2.14 -32.44
C GLY A 63 -8.61 1.30 -31.46
N ASN A 64 -7.57 1.91 -30.87
CA ASN A 64 -6.77 1.27 -29.84
C ASN A 64 -7.51 1.35 -28.51
N TYR A 65 -7.40 0.31 -27.69
CA TYR A 65 -7.96 0.27 -26.35
C TYR A 65 -6.95 -0.23 -25.33
N LEU A 66 -7.15 0.15 -24.07
CA LEU A 66 -6.32 -0.27 -22.95
C LEU A 66 -6.99 -1.42 -22.22
N ASN A 67 -6.30 -2.55 -22.13
CA ASN A 67 -6.76 -3.67 -21.31
C ASN A 67 -6.07 -3.64 -19.95
N VAL A 68 -6.64 -2.87 -19.02
CA VAL A 68 -6.14 -2.75 -17.64
C VAL A 68 -7.09 -3.47 -16.68
N PRO A 69 -6.63 -4.51 -15.96
CA PRO A 69 -7.38 -5.10 -14.87
C PRO A 69 -7.95 -4.04 -13.91
N PRO A 70 -9.24 -4.11 -13.50
CA PRO A 70 -9.84 -3.11 -12.62
C PRO A 70 -9.11 -2.92 -11.30
N SER A 71 -8.54 -4.00 -10.75
CA SER A 71 -7.75 -4.00 -9.51
C SER A 71 -6.39 -3.32 -9.63
N TRP A 72 -5.97 -2.94 -10.83
CA TRP A 72 -4.71 -2.24 -11.05
C TRP A 72 -4.88 -0.75 -11.25
N LEU A 73 -6.03 -0.29 -11.77
CA LEU A 73 -6.31 1.12 -12.03
C LEU A 73 -6.09 1.99 -10.79
N CYS A 74 -6.39 1.48 -9.60
CA CYS A 74 -6.20 2.19 -8.32
C CYS A 74 -4.74 2.38 -7.91
N TYR A 75 -3.78 1.71 -8.56
CA TYR A 75 -2.34 1.92 -8.34
C TYR A 75 -1.74 2.93 -9.31
N ILE A 76 -2.46 3.29 -10.37
CA ILE A 76 -1.97 4.16 -11.43
C ILE A 76 -2.11 5.62 -10.99
N ALA A 77 -0.99 6.34 -10.99
CA ALA A 77 -0.96 7.72 -10.59
C ALA A 77 -1.72 8.64 -11.59
N PRO A 78 -2.32 9.76 -11.14
CA PRO A 78 -3.15 10.63 -11.97
C PRO A 78 -2.47 11.14 -13.25
N GLU A 79 -1.17 11.43 -13.20
CA GLU A 79 -0.37 11.88 -14.34
C GLU A 79 -0.21 10.80 -15.41
N ILE A 80 -0.19 9.53 -15.00
CA ILE A 80 -0.16 8.39 -15.92
C ILE A 80 -1.54 8.23 -16.56
N ILE A 81 -2.61 8.31 -15.77
CA ILE A 81 -3.99 8.26 -16.29
C ILE A 81 -4.25 9.38 -17.32
N GLN A 82 -3.79 10.60 -17.02
CA GLN A 82 -3.89 11.74 -17.94
C GLN A 82 -3.10 11.53 -19.22
N ALA A 83 -1.86 11.03 -19.12
CA ALA A 83 -1.06 10.69 -20.28
C ALA A 83 -1.81 9.68 -21.17
N LEU A 84 -2.48 8.68 -20.59
CA LEU A 84 -3.25 7.67 -21.35
C LEU A 84 -4.51 8.24 -22.01
N ASN A 85 -5.22 9.18 -21.37
CA ASN A 85 -6.46 9.76 -21.88
C ASN A 85 -6.24 10.78 -23.03
N LEU A 86 -5.07 11.40 -23.13
CA LEU A 86 -4.78 12.47 -24.09
C LEU A 86 -4.35 11.96 -25.48
N ASN A 87 -4.96 10.88 -25.99
CA ASN A 87 -4.62 10.28 -27.30
C ASN A 87 -3.16 9.83 -27.48
N TYR A 88 -2.44 9.59 -26.38
CA TYR A 88 -1.23 8.77 -26.37
C TYR A 88 -1.55 7.26 -26.53
N ALA A 89 -2.70 6.93 -27.12
CA ALA A 89 -2.97 5.65 -27.76
C ALA A 89 -1.97 5.33 -28.91
N PHE A 90 -1.07 6.26 -29.22
CA PHE A 90 0.11 6.11 -30.08
C PHE A 90 1.44 5.98 -29.32
N VAL A 91 1.44 5.79 -27.98
CA VAL A 91 2.67 5.41 -27.26
C VAL A 91 3.15 4.09 -27.83
N THR A 92 4.17 4.15 -28.68
CA THR A 92 4.78 2.98 -29.33
C THR A 92 5.88 2.37 -28.46
N THR A 93 6.33 3.09 -27.43
CA THR A 93 7.46 2.69 -26.58
C THR A 93 7.20 2.95 -25.10
N ALA A 94 7.69 2.06 -24.23
CA ALA A 94 7.55 2.16 -22.76
C ALA A 94 8.17 3.46 -22.18
N SER A 95 9.04 4.11 -22.95
CA SER A 95 9.82 5.28 -22.60
C SER A 95 9.03 6.59 -22.55
N GLU A 96 7.79 6.62 -23.07
CA GLU A 96 7.02 7.88 -23.18
C GLU A 96 6.05 8.11 -22.01
N LEU A 97 5.81 7.11 -21.17
CA LEU A 97 4.96 7.28 -19.98
C LEU A 97 5.74 7.88 -18.82
N PRO A 98 5.16 8.81 -18.03
CA PRO A 98 5.82 9.48 -16.92
C PRO A 98 5.94 8.57 -15.67
N LEU A 99 6.51 7.38 -15.84
CA LEU A 99 6.78 6.40 -14.79
C LEU A 99 8.02 6.85 -14.01
N THR A 100 7.77 7.49 -12.87
CA THR A 100 8.79 8.15 -12.04
C THR A 100 8.83 7.56 -10.63
N PRO A 101 9.87 7.84 -9.83
CA PRO A 101 9.87 7.56 -8.40
C PRO A 101 8.58 8.02 -7.68
N SER A 102 8.08 9.21 -8.01
CA SER A 102 6.82 9.72 -7.46
C SER A 102 5.59 8.90 -7.84
N SER A 103 5.59 8.22 -8.99
CA SER A 103 4.50 7.30 -9.36
C SER A 103 4.50 6.02 -8.53
N ASP A 104 5.69 5.49 -8.18
CA ASP A 104 5.81 4.36 -7.25
C ASP A 104 5.32 4.74 -5.84
N VAL A 105 5.53 5.99 -5.40
CA VAL A 105 5.01 6.48 -4.11
C VAL A 105 3.48 6.50 -4.10
N PHE A 106 2.86 6.88 -5.22
CA PHE A 106 1.39 6.82 -5.33
C PHE A 106 0.88 5.38 -5.20
N ALA A 107 1.52 4.45 -5.91
CA ALA A 107 1.21 3.03 -5.85
C ALA A 107 1.43 2.46 -4.44
N PHE A 108 2.47 2.89 -3.73
CA PHE A 108 2.68 2.57 -2.32
C PHE A 108 1.53 3.08 -1.43
N GLY A 109 0.98 4.26 -1.70
CA GLY A 109 -0.22 4.75 -1.04
C GLY A 109 -1.39 3.76 -1.16
N THR A 110 -1.57 3.16 -2.33
CA THR A 110 -2.59 2.14 -2.56
C THR A 110 -2.30 0.84 -1.79
N VAL A 111 -1.04 0.40 -1.76
CA VAL A 111 -0.62 -0.72 -0.89
C VAL A 111 -0.89 -0.41 0.59
N TRP A 112 -0.59 0.80 1.04
CA TRP A 112 -0.85 1.23 2.41
C TRP A 112 -2.33 1.22 2.75
N TYR A 113 -3.18 1.70 1.83
CA TYR A 113 -4.63 1.61 1.97
C TYR A 113 -5.12 0.16 2.12
N GLU A 114 -4.64 -0.74 1.27
CA GLU A 114 -5.01 -2.16 1.32
C GLU A 114 -4.58 -2.82 2.62
N LEU A 115 -3.36 -2.51 3.12
CA LEU A 115 -2.87 -3.03 4.39
C LEU A 115 -3.71 -2.56 5.60
N LEU A 116 -4.28 -1.36 5.53
CA LEU A 116 -5.10 -0.77 6.59
C LEU A 116 -6.54 -1.27 6.58
N THR A 117 -7.13 -1.44 5.40
CA THR A 117 -8.56 -1.71 5.23
C THR A 117 -8.87 -3.16 4.88
N ASN A 118 -7.90 -3.90 4.34
CA ASN A 118 -8.08 -5.18 3.65
C ASN A 118 -9.08 -5.09 2.48
N GLU A 119 -9.25 -3.89 1.89
CA GLU A 119 -10.09 -3.65 0.73
C GLU A 119 -9.33 -2.89 -0.36
N PHE A 120 -9.79 -3.03 -1.61
CA PHE A 120 -9.30 -2.23 -2.72
C PHE A 120 -9.96 -0.84 -2.72
N PRO A 121 -9.22 0.24 -3.05
CA PRO A 121 -9.86 1.51 -3.35
C PRO A 121 -10.88 1.34 -4.47
N PHE A 122 -11.97 2.10 -4.41
CA PHE A 122 -13.04 2.09 -5.42
C PHE A 122 -13.71 0.72 -5.69
N LYS A 123 -13.67 -0.20 -4.71
CA LYS A 123 -14.38 -1.49 -4.79
C LYS A 123 -15.83 -1.30 -5.24
N GLY A 124 -16.22 -2.01 -6.30
CA GLY A 124 -17.57 -1.95 -6.89
C GLY A 124 -17.82 -0.78 -7.85
N SER A 125 -16.85 0.11 -8.05
CA SER A 125 -16.96 1.17 -9.07
C SER A 125 -16.56 0.66 -10.46
N PRO A 126 -17.22 1.12 -11.54
CA PRO A 126 -16.81 0.79 -12.90
C PRO A 126 -15.46 1.43 -13.24
N ALA A 127 -14.71 0.82 -14.16
CA ALA A 127 -13.35 1.24 -14.51
C ALA A 127 -13.29 2.71 -14.97
N GLU A 128 -14.27 3.13 -15.76
CA GLU A 128 -14.41 4.48 -16.30
C GLU A 128 -14.56 5.53 -15.18
N ALA A 129 -15.31 5.19 -14.13
CA ALA A 129 -15.46 6.06 -12.97
C ALA A 129 -14.14 6.16 -12.19
N VAL A 130 -13.41 5.05 -12.01
CA VAL A 130 -12.09 5.07 -11.34
C VAL A 130 -11.10 5.92 -12.12
N ILE A 131 -11.07 5.77 -13.45
CA ILE A 131 -10.23 6.55 -14.37
C ILE A 131 -10.58 8.04 -14.25
N TYR A 132 -11.87 8.38 -14.30
CA TYR A 132 -12.33 9.77 -14.21
C TYR A 132 -11.97 10.41 -12.86
N LEU A 133 -12.31 9.74 -11.76
CA LEU A 133 -12.09 10.27 -10.40
C LEU A 133 -10.59 10.41 -10.11
N SER A 134 -9.81 9.35 -10.36
CA SER A 134 -8.37 9.34 -10.10
C SER A 134 -7.65 10.32 -11.03
N GLY A 135 -8.01 10.36 -12.31
CA GLY A 135 -7.44 11.29 -13.29
C GLY A 135 -7.71 12.76 -12.99
N ARG A 136 -8.81 13.08 -12.29
CA ARG A 136 -9.11 14.43 -11.79
C ARG A 136 -8.55 14.71 -10.40
N GLY A 137 -7.87 13.75 -9.77
CA GLY A 137 -7.37 13.87 -8.41
C GLY A 137 -8.46 13.85 -7.34
N ILE A 138 -9.67 13.43 -7.68
CA ILE A 138 -10.78 13.29 -6.75
C ILE A 138 -10.51 12.05 -5.90
N LYS A 139 -10.21 12.29 -4.62
CA LYS A 139 -9.96 11.22 -3.66
C LYS A 139 -11.29 10.67 -3.17
N GLN A 140 -11.41 9.35 -3.13
CA GLN A 140 -12.54 8.71 -2.46
C GLN A 140 -12.58 9.15 -0.99
N ASN A 141 -13.78 9.29 -0.42
CA ASN A 141 -13.91 9.53 1.00
C ASN A 141 -13.58 8.23 1.75
N LEU A 142 -12.32 8.09 2.15
CA LEU A 142 -11.83 6.88 2.80
C LEU A 142 -12.14 6.89 4.29
N ARG A 143 -12.84 5.86 4.75
CA ARG A 143 -12.91 5.50 6.17
C ARG A 143 -11.69 4.66 6.52
N ILE A 144 -10.62 5.34 6.95
CA ILE A 144 -9.39 4.68 7.38
C ILE A 144 -9.49 4.36 8.89
N PRO A 145 -9.40 3.09 9.30
CA PRO A 145 -9.36 2.74 10.72
C PRO A 145 -7.99 3.12 11.31
N GLY A 146 -7.98 3.65 12.54
CA GLY A 146 -6.76 3.93 13.30
C GLY A 146 -6.46 5.42 13.51
N PRO A 147 -5.23 5.75 13.93
CA PRO A 147 -4.78 7.13 14.18
C PRO A 147 -4.89 8.02 12.94
N LYS A 148 -5.03 9.34 13.16
CA LYS A 148 -5.09 10.35 12.09
C LYS A 148 -3.87 10.28 11.16
N ASP A 149 -2.71 9.97 11.73
CA ASP A 149 -1.43 9.84 11.01
C ASP A 149 -1.48 8.81 9.88
N PHE A 150 -2.30 7.75 10.00
CA PHE A 150 -2.44 6.74 8.95
C PHE A 150 -3.05 7.35 7.68
N LYS A 151 -4.11 8.14 7.88
CA LYS A 151 -4.78 8.87 6.80
C LYS A 151 -3.90 9.98 6.25
N GLU A 152 -3.09 10.61 7.10
CA GLU A 152 -2.17 11.67 6.67
C GLU A 152 -1.08 11.13 5.73
N ILE A 153 -0.41 10.04 6.11
CA ILE A 153 0.59 9.37 5.25
C ILE A 153 -0.02 8.98 3.90
N LEU A 154 -1.21 8.38 3.92
CA LEU A 154 -1.94 8.02 2.71
C LEU A 154 -2.25 9.24 1.84
N THR A 155 -2.71 10.33 2.46
CA THR A 155 -3.07 11.57 1.75
C THR A 155 -1.86 12.21 1.07
N GLN A 156 -0.69 12.15 1.70
CA GLN A 156 0.59 12.62 1.14
C GLN A 156 1.03 11.74 -0.04
N CYS A 157 0.96 10.41 0.09
CA CYS A 157 1.31 9.48 -0.99
C CYS A 157 0.38 9.66 -2.21
N TRP A 158 -0.92 9.89 -1.97
CA TRP A 158 -1.91 10.18 -3.01
C TRP A 158 -2.02 11.66 -3.37
N ALA A 159 -0.97 12.47 -3.19
CA ALA A 159 -0.99 13.84 -3.69
C ALA A 159 -1.15 13.85 -5.22
N TYR A 160 -2.05 14.70 -5.74
CA TYR A 160 -2.31 14.79 -7.18
C TYR A 160 -1.04 15.15 -7.96
N SER A 161 -0.36 16.22 -7.55
CA SER A 161 0.94 16.61 -8.11
C SER A 161 2.03 15.62 -7.68
N PRO A 162 2.82 15.03 -8.61
CA PRO A 162 3.92 14.13 -8.28
C PRO A 162 4.98 14.74 -7.37
N THR A 163 5.22 16.06 -7.51
CA THR A 163 6.19 16.82 -6.72
C THR A 163 5.79 17.01 -5.26
N ARG A 164 4.51 16.83 -4.93
CA ARG A 164 4.00 16.91 -3.54
C ARG A 164 4.02 15.58 -2.81
N ARG A 165 4.41 14.50 -3.50
CA ARG A 165 4.52 13.17 -2.88
C ARG A 165 5.87 13.06 -2.18
N PRO A 166 5.92 12.51 -0.96
CA PRO A 166 7.18 12.35 -0.24
C PRO A 166 8.05 11.28 -0.90
N GLU A 167 9.37 11.44 -0.85
CA GLU A 167 10.27 10.34 -1.16
C GLU A 167 10.12 9.19 -0.15
N PHE A 168 10.49 7.97 -0.55
CA PHE A 168 10.43 6.80 0.34
C PHE A 168 11.25 6.96 1.63
N THR A 169 12.36 7.70 1.58
CA THR A 169 13.13 8.07 2.78
C THR A 169 12.28 8.83 3.81
N THR A 170 11.40 9.70 3.34
CA THR A 170 10.46 10.44 4.18
C THR A 170 9.29 9.57 4.62
N VAL A 171 8.76 8.72 3.74
CA VAL A 171 7.72 7.74 4.08
C VAL A 171 8.17 6.82 5.21
N VAL A 172 9.40 6.29 5.17
CA VAL A 172 9.97 5.46 6.24
C VAL A 172 9.98 6.22 7.57
N ARG A 173 10.44 7.48 7.59
CA ARG A 173 10.44 8.31 8.80
C ARG A 173 9.04 8.55 9.35
N LEU A 174 8.04 8.73 8.49
CA LEU A 174 6.65 8.89 8.90
C LEU A 174 6.10 7.59 9.52
N LEU A 175 6.38 6.44 8.92
CA LEU A 175 5.95 5.13 9.42
C LEU A 175 6.62 4.77 10.75
N ASP A 176 7.91 5.05 10.91
CA ASP A 176 8.65 4.76 12.14
C ASP A 176 8.19 5.60 13.34
N ARG A 177 7.55 6.76 13.11
CA ARG A 177 6.97 7.62 14.14
C ARG A 177 5.59 7.17 14.61
N LEU A 178 4.95 6.24 13.89
CA LEU A 178 3.62 5.76 14.27
C LEU A 178 3.70 5.00 15.61
N PRO A 179 2.70 5.16 16.49
CA PRO A 179 2.70 4.49 17.77
C PRO A 179 2.69 2.97 17.56
N LYS A 180 3.73 2.29 18.06
CA LYS A 180 3.72 0.83 18.17
C LYS A 180 2.72 0.48 19.27
N LEU A 181 1.52 0.07 18.88
CA LEU A 181 0.45 -0.31 19.79
C LEU A 181 0.83 -1.63 20.47
N HIS A 182 1.55 -1.57 21.58
CA HIS A 182 1.61 -2.68 22.51
C HIS A 182 0.21 -2.82 23.09
N ARG A 183 -0.52 -3.88 22.70
CA ARG A 183 -1.74 -4.23 23.43
C ARG A 183 -1.31 -4.54 24.86
N SER A 184 -1.71 -3.72 25.82
CA SER A 184 -1.66 -4.11 27.22
C SER A 184 -2.41 -5.45 27.33
N PRO A 185 -1.86 -6.47 28.01
CA PRO A 185 -2.63 -7.65 28.32
C PRO A 185 -3.79 -7.20 29.20
N SER A 186 -4.99 -7.12 28.63
CA SER A 186 -6.22 -6.92 29.38
C SER A 186 -6.55 -8.22 30.10
N TYR A 187 -5.81 -8.49 31.17
CA TYR A 187 -6.20 -9.44 32.20
C TYR A 187 -6.08 -8.73 33.55
N PRO A 188 -7.17 -8.55 34.30
CA PRO A 188 -7.04 -8.37 35.73
C PRO A 188 -6.52 -9.69 36.28
N ALA A 189 -5.22 -9.74 36.61
CA ALA A 189 -4.71 -10.78 37.47
C ALA A 189 -5.45 -10.64 38.80
N LYS A 190 -6.40 -11.54 39.07
CA LYS A 190 -7.03 -11.61 40.39
C LYS A 190 -5.90 -11.81 41.40
N PRO A 191 -5.78 -10.96 42.45
CA PRO A 191 -4.89 -11.27 43.54
C PRO A 191 -5.38 -12.58 44.15
N THR A 192 -4.51 -13.58 44.19
CA THR A 192 -4.74 -14.80 44.95
C THR A 192 -4.62 -14.43 46.43
N SER A 193 -5.70 -13.90 47.01
CA SER A 193 -5.86 -13.83 48.45
C SER A 193 -6.58 -15.10 48.90
N CYS A 194 -5.86 -15.98 49.59
CA CYS A 194 -6.30 -16.63 50.83
C CYS A 194 -5.13 -17.43 51.40
N ILE A 195 -4.50 -16.84 52.42
CA ILE A 195 -3.79 -17.55 53.48
C ILE A 195 -4.86 -18.19 54.37
N ASN A 196 -4.69 -19.46 54.74
CA ASN A 196 -4.82 -19.93 56.13
C ASN A 196 -4.34 -21.39 56.30
N SER A 197 -3.23 -21.50 57.04
CA SER A 197 -2.93 -22.45 58.13
C SER A 197 -3.40 -23.92 58.06
N VAL A 198 -2.40 -24.80 57.89
CA VAL A 198 -2.09 -26.06 58.61
C VAL A 198 -3.09 -26.52 59.70
N SER A 199 -3.58 -27.76 59.62
CA SER A 199 -3.25 -28.87 60.57
C SER A 199 -3.97 -30.20 60.24
N HIS A 200 -3.18 -31.28 60.31
CA HIS A 200 -3.47 -32.69 60.62
C HIS A 200 -4.80 -33.33 60.16
N ASP A 201 -4.71 -34.39 59.34
CA ASP A 201 -4.99 -35.74 59.86
C ASP A 201 -4.42 -36.86 58.98
N SER A 202 -4.25 -38.02 59.61
CA SER A 202 -3.37 -39.12 59.22
C SER A 202 -4.11 -40.27 58.50
N LEU A 203 -3.35 -41.04 57.71
CA LEU A 203 -3.41 -42.51 57.49
C LEU A 203 -4.52 -43.18 56.65
N LEU A 204 -4.03 -44.10 55.78
CA LEU A 204 -4.62 -45.35 55.23
C LEU A 204 -5.75 -45.15 54.18
N VAL A 205 -5.73 -45.73 52.97
CA VAL A 205 -5.18 -47.00 52.41
C VAL A 205 -4.65 -46.74 51.00
#